data_AF-A0A5C6KKF2-F1
#
_entry.id   AF-A0A5C6KKF2-F1
#
_cell.length_a   1.000
_cell.length_b   1.000
_cell.length_c   1.000
_cell.angle_alpha   90.00
_cell.angle_beta   90.00
_cell.angle_gamma   90.00
#
_symmetry.space_group_name_H-M   'P 1'
#
loop_
_entity.id
_entity.type
_entity.pdbx_description
1 polymer ?
#
loop_
_entity_poly.entity_id
_entity_poly.type
_entity_poly.pdbx_seq_one_letter_code
_entity_poly.pdbx_strand_id
1 'polypeptide(L)'
;MTKLQKMKIIIKMMCLFFLLACTKDEINTFEGAIPFYKEGISNLRSDILDKKDGVQNSLFTFSSNVYADELSQEVIIRILSDDIDLSVGKDLGFMNIYKERVDIYKSNKDYQAALNESLPLSFTLNKDMLYSIGFDKREDSVSFFIREIEADKNVLKEFKRTYSAQKDPYQLLMWGKPFFAVRRGEVKLLDSWITAPFHNPVLSIFGDSFVEGTMLLINGIDRKYRWSSMLTSVLGKERCLVDGKGGEMMSDEFINRFKIENSWYKTKYVILALGTNNYLDVEKYKKYMLQAISILRNNGQIPVLLTVTPRKDRDYEPVKLINDWIKSMNIKYIDMHEAVTKENDPTQWRDGYLFYDGIHPTPNGYKAMYEQVLKDLPEIFKEDHLSMSYQNS
;
A
#
# COMPACT_ATOMS: atom_id res chain seq x y z
N MET A 1 24.24 24.64 17.33
CA MET A 1 23.99 23.19 17.17
C MET A 1 25.28 22.42 17.42
N THR A 2 25.24 21.45 18.34
CA THR A 2 26.41 20.66 18.71
C THR A 2 26.80 19.68 17.59
N LYS A 3 28.07 19.26 17.56
CA LYS A 3 28.62 18.27 16.59
C LYS A 3 27.76 16.99 16.56
N LEU A 4 27.16 16.63 17.70
CA LEU A 4 26.25 15.49 17.87
C LEU A 4 24.85 15.70 17.26
N GLN A 5 24.33 16.93 17.24
CA GLN A 5 23.07 17.27 16.55
C GLN A 5 23.24 17.27 15.04
N LYS A 6 24.39 17.73 14.52
CA LYS A 6 24.72 17.61 13.09
C LYS A 6 24.88 16.13 12.69
N MET A 7 25.45 15.29 13.54
CA MET A 7 25.59 13.85 13.27
C MET A 7 24.25 13.10 13.26
N LYS A 8 23.29 13.46 14.15
CA LYS A 8 21.93 12.88 14.14
C LYS A 8 21.08 13.35 12.95
N ILE A 9 21.29 14.57 12.46
CA ILE A 9 20.63 15.06 11.24
C ILE A 9 21.23 14.43 9.99
N ILE A 10 22.56 14.22 9.96
CA ILE A 10 23.23 13.50 8.86
C ILE A 10 22.83 12.02 8.84
N ILE A 11 22.69 11.36 10.01
CA ILE A 11 22.19 9.98 10.09
C ILE A 11 20.71 9.90 9.67
N LYS A 12 19.86 10.88 10.05
CA LYS A 12 18.45 10.93 9.58
C LYS A 12 18.30 11.28 8.09
N MET A 13 19.18 12.10 7.52
CA MET A 13 19.22 12.37 6.07
C MET A 13 19.83 11.21 5.28
N MET A 14 20.74 10.42 5.88
CA MET A 14 21.25 9.18 5.27
C MET A 14 20.23 8.02 5.37
N CYS A 15 19.36 8.02 6.38
CA CYS A 15 18.22 7.10 6.45
C CYS A 15 17.11 7.40 5.42
N LEU A 16 17.19 8.50 4.69
CA LEU A 16 16.28 8.84 3.59
C LEU A 16 16.84 8.50 2.21
N PHE A 17 18.04 7.90 2.13
CA PHE A 17 18.74 7.67 0.86
C PHE A 17 19.06 6.22 0.50
N PHE A 18 18.90 5.23 1.39
CA PHE A 18 19.26 3.85 1.06
C PHE A 18 18.39 2.82 1.77
N LEU A 19 17.43 2.29 1.01
CA LEU A 19 16.76 1.01 1.28
C LEU A 19 16.19 0.43 -0.03
N LEU A 20 16.91 0.64 -1.12
CA LEU A 20 16.71 -0.19 -2.30
C LEU A 20 17.19 -1.60 -1.95
N ALA A 21 16.56 -2.61 -2.52
CA ALA A 21 17.02 -4.00 -2.59
C ALA A 21 18.35 -4.16 -3.37
N CYS A 22 19.21 -3.15 -3.33
CA CYS A 22 20.35 -2.90 -4.15
C CYS A 22 21.47 -2.39 -3.23
N THR A 23 22.60 -3.10 -3.20
CA THR A 23 23.83 -2.53 -2.66
C THR A 23 24.15 -1.24 -3.41
N LYS A 24 24.99 -0.38 -2.81
CA LYS A 24 25.43 0.90 -3.42
C LYS A 24 25.94 0.78 -4.86
N ASP A 25 26.38 -0.42 -5.26
CA ASP A 25 26.94 -0.70 -6.58
C ASP A 25 25.87 -1.02 -7.64
N GLU A 26 24.68 -1.47 -7.26
CA GLU A 26 23.56 -1.79 -8.19
C GLU A 26 22.82 -0.54 -8.70
N ILE A 27 23.04 0.63 -8.09
CA ILE A 27 22.39 1.91 -8.47
C ILE A 27 22.98 2.51 -9.76
N ASN A 28 24.16 2.06 -10.18
CA ASN A 28 24.84 2.60 -11.36
C ASN A 28 24.32 2.05 -12.71
N THR A 29 23.28 1.20 -12.72
CA THR A 29 22.68 0.63 -13.94
C THR A 29 21.16 0.81 -14.02
N PHE A 30 20.65 1.91 -13.48
CA PHE A 30 19.23 2.26 -13.55
C PHE A 30 18.83 2.66 -14.98
N GLU A 31 18.00 1.85 -15.66
CA GLU A 31 17.52 2.14 -17.02
C GLU A 31 16.26 3.05 -17.06
N GLY A 32 15.69 3.45 -15.92
CA GLY A 32 14.61 4.44 -15.87
C GLY A 32 13.39 4.02 -15.04
N ALA A 33 12.54 4.98 -14.72
CA ALA A 33 11.21 4.73 -14.16
C ALA A 33 10.24 4.41 -15.30
N ILE A 34 9.47 3.33 -15.15
CA ILE A 34 8.44 2.97 -16.12
C ILE A 34 7.13 3.69 -15.76
N PRO A 35 6.57 4.51 -16.66
CA PRO A 35 5.19 4.97 -16.55
C PRO A 35 4.23 3.80 -16.83
N PHE A 36 3.20 3.69 -15.98
CA PHE A 36 2.06 2.82 -16.26
C PHE A 36 0.84 3.70 -16.51
N TYR A 37 -0.01 3.25 -17.42
CA TYR A 37 -1.32 3.82 -17.69
C TYR A 37 -2.41 2.85 -17.23
N LYS A 38 -3.62 3.35 -17.05
CA LYS A 38 -4.78 2.50 -16.76
C LYS A 38 -5.33 1.92 -18.06
N GLU A 39 -5.32 0.59 -18.18
CA GLU A 39 -5.97 -0.15 -19.26
C GLU A 39 -7.23 -0.84 -18.72
N GLY A 40 -8.41 -0.44 -19.21
CA GLY A 40 -9.69 -0.97 -18.73
C GLY A 40 -10.06 -0.49 -17.32
N ILE A 41 -10.90 -1.27 -16.62
CA ILE A 41 -11.50 -0.86 -15.34
C ILE A 41 -10.55 -1.11 -14.16
N SER A 42 -9.74 -2.18 -14.21
CA SER A 42 -9.01 -2.76 -13.07
C SER A 42 -7.48 -2.87 -13.24
N ASN A 43 -6.96 -2.66 -14.46
CA ASN A 43 -5.55 -2.96 -14.77
C ASN A 43 -4.75 -1.68 -15.03
N LEU A 44 -3.53 -1.63 -14.51
CA LEU A 44 -2.50 -0.67 -14.87
C LEU A 44 -1.46 -1.40 -15.72
N ARG A 45 -1.22 -0.94 -16.95
CA ARG A 45 -0.26 -1.55 -17.86
C ARG A 45 0.89 -0.59 -18.16
N SER A 46 2.08 -1.12 -18.38
CA SER A 46 3.22 -0.28 -18.76
C SER A 46 3.11 0.21 -20.20
N ASP A 47 3.37 1.51 -20.43
CA ASP A 47 3.45 2.11 -21.77
C ASP A 47 4.74 1.75 -22.55
N ILE A 48 5.79 1.30 -21.86
CA ILE A 48 7.14 1.20 -22.45
C ILE A 48 7.40 -0.16 -23.12
N LEU A 49 6.61 -1.19 -22.84
CA LEU A 49 7.08 -2.56 -22.97
C LEU A 49 6.56 -3.34 -24.19
N ASP A 50 6.37 -2.68 -25.32
CA ASP A 50 6.36 -3.41 -26.59
C ASP A 50 7.76 -4.00 -26.85
N LYS A 51 7.96 -5.26 -26.43
CA LYS A 51 9.08 -6.16 -26.78
C LYS A 51 10.47 -5.53 -26.74
N LYS A 52 11.07 -5.43 -25.54
CA LYS A 52 12.50 -5.08 -25.41
C LYS A 52 13.35 -6.36 -25.39
N ASP A 53 14.18 -6.52 -26.42
CA ASP A 53 15.12 -7.62 -26.55
C ASP A 53 16.44 -7.30 -25.84
N GLY A 54 17.09 -8.32 -25.30
CA GLY A 54 18.45 -8.21 -24.74
C GLY A 54 18.59 -7.37 -23.48
N VAL A 55 17.59 -7.40 -22.61
CA VAL A 55 17.62 -6.70 -21.32
C VAL A 55 18.60 -7.40 -20.37
N GLN A 56 19.59 -6.65 -19.88
CA GLN A 56 20.64 -7.13 -18.98
C GLN A 56 20.95 -6.06 -17.92
N ASN A 57 21.31 -6.46 -16.69
CA ASN A 57 21.73 -5.56 -15.60
C ASN A 57 20.78 -4.36 -15.39
N SER A 58 19.47 -4.57 -15.56
CA SER A 58 18.47 -3.51 -15.64
C SER A 58 17.50 -3.60 -14.47
N LEU A 59 17.07 -2.44 -13.96
CA LEU A 59 16.03 -2.30 -12.95
C LEU A 59 14.88 -1.46 -13.52
N PHE A 60 13.68 -2.06 -13.48
CA PHE A 60 12.42 -1.51 -13.93
C PHE A 60 11.56 -1.21 -12.71
N THR A 61 11.25 0.06 -12.47
CA THR A 61 10.48 0.47 -11.27
C THR A 61 9.24 1.26 -11.65
N PHE A 62 8.22 1.17 -10.80
CA PHE A 62 7.10 2.09 -10.85
C PHE A 62 7.54 3.51 -10.46
N SER A 63 6.96 4.52 -11.10
CA SER A 63 7.35 5.92 -10.90
C SER A 63 7.08 6.44 -9.48
N SER A 64 6.14 5.83 -8.76
CA SER A 64 5.74 6.21 -7.40
C SER A 64 5.76 5.04 -6.43
N ASN A 65 5.82 5.35 -5.13
CA ASN A 65 5.43 4.39 -4.11
C ASN A 65 3.95 4.03 -4.28
N VAL A 66 3.58 2.79 -3.91
CA VAL A 66 2.18 2.35 -3.86
C VAL A 66 1.91 1.68 -2.52
N TYR A 67 0.84 2.04 -1.81
CA TYR A 67 0.49 1.38 -0.53
C TYR A 67 -0.88 0.71 -0.51
N ALA A 68 -1.54 0.63 -1.67
CA ALA A 68 -2.78 -0.12 -1.85
C ALA A 68 -2.73 -1.53 -1.23
N ASP A 69 -3.81 -1.89 -0.53
CA ASP A 69 -3.92 -3.17 0.16
C ASP A 69 -4.02 -4.34 -0.81
N GLU A 70 -4.69 -4.14 -1.95
CA GLU A 70 -4.84 -5.11 -3.02
C GLU A 70 -4.10 -4.65 -4.28
N LEU A 71 -3.07 -5.39 -4.65
CA LEU A 71 -2.21 -5.09 -5.78
C LEU A 71 -1.47 -6.35 -6.23
N SER A 72 -1.53 -6.69 -7.50
CA SER A 72 -0.70 -7.73 -8.10
C SER A 72 0.24 -7.12 -9.12
N GLN A 73 1.43 -7.70 -9.28
CA GLN A 73 2.33 -7.39 -10.38
C GLN A 73 2.63 -8.68 -11.13
N GLU A 74 2.63 -8.62 -12.45
CA GLU A 74 3.05 -9.71 -13.32
C GLU A 74 3.98 -9.20 -14.42
N VAL A 75 4.96 -10.01 -14.75
CA VAL A 75 5.96 -9.75 -15.79
C VAL A 75 6.07 -11.01 -16.65
N ILE A 76 5.95 -10.86 -17.96
CA ILE A 76 6.20 -11.94 -18.91
C ILE A 76 7.56 -11.73 -19.56
N ILE A 77 8.42 -12.74 -19.45
CA ILE A 77 9.78 -12.72 -20.01
C ILE A 77 10.06 -14.00 -20.81
N ARG A 78 11.03 -13.90 -21.73
CA ARG A 78 11.77 -15.05 -22.26
C ARG A 78 13.21 -14.95 -21.79
N ILE A 79 13.77 -16.03 -21.27
CA ILE A 79 15.17 -16.07 -20.86
C ILE A 79 16.05 -16.32 -22.09
N LEU A 80 17.13 -15.56 -22.26
CA LEU A 80 18.03 -15.65 -23.42
C LEU A 80 19.43 -16.18 -23.04
N SER A 81 19.73 -16.30 -21.74
CA SER A 81 21.00 -16.80 -21.20
C SER A 81 20.85 -18.12 -20.44
N ASP A 82 21.95 -18.87 -20.30
CA ASP A 82 21.97 -20.14 -19.56
C ASP A 82 21.95 -19.96 -18.03
N ASP A 83 22.49 -18.84 -17.55
CA ASP A 83 22.43 -18.41 -16.15
C ASP A 83 21.55 -17.16 -16.05
N ILE A 84 20.75 -17.09 -14.99
CA ILE A 84 19.81 -16.00 -14.79
C ILE A 84 19.60 -15.71 -13.30
N ASP A 85 19.69 -14.43 -12.94
CA ASP A 85 19.29 -13.92 -11.63
C ASP A 85 18.30 -12.76 -11.83
N LEU A 86 17.08 -12.93 -11.32
CA LEU A 86 15.99 -11.97 -11.45
C LEU A 86 15.52 -11.48 -10.07
N SER A 87 14.75 -10.41 -10.08
CA SER A 87 14.02 -9.98 -8.88
C SER A 87 12.69 -9.34 -9.24
N VAL A 88 11.67 -9.56 -8.42
CA VAL A 88 10.34 -8.97 -8.59
C VAL A 88 9.67 -8.78 -7.23
N GLY A 89 8.96 -7.67 -7.06
CA GLY A 89 8.27 -7.34 -5.82
C GLY A 89 8.16 -5.85 -5.59
N LYS A 90 8.14 -5.45 -4.32
CA LYS A 90 8.17 -4.06 -3.85
C LYS A 90 9.33 -3.86 -2.89
N ASP A 91 9.74 -2.63 -2.64
CA ASP A 91 10.94 -2.30 -1.82
C ASP A 91 11.04 -3.12 -0.51
N LEU A 92 9.92 -3.29 0.21
CA LEU A 92 9.88 -4.02 1.49
C LEU A 92 9.35 -5.46 1.42
N GLY A 93 9.16 -6.01 0.23
CA GLY A 93 8.78 -7.41 0.08
C GLY A 93 8.90 -7.85 -1.37
N PHE A 94 9.80 -8.78 -1.63
CA PHE A 94 10.17 -9.19 -2.97
C PHE A 94 10.77 -10.59 -2.94
N MET A 95 11.00 -11.15 -4.13
CA MET A 95 11.80 -12.36 -4.29
C MET A 95 13.00 -12.13 -5.19
N ASN A 96 14.12 -12.77 -4.84
CA ASN A 96 15.24 -12.99 -5.74
C ASN A 96 15.10 -14.37 -6.32
N ILE A 97 15.20 -14.48 -7.64
CA ILE A 97 14.96 -15.70 -8.37
C ILE A 97 16.27 -16.09 -9.04
N TYR A 98 16.73 -17.29 -8.75
CA TYR A 98 17.90 -17.91 -9.36
C TYR A 98 17.45 -19.10 -10.20
N LYS A 99 18.38 -19.67 -10.95
CA LYS A 99 18.14 -20.81 -11.83
C LYS A 99 17.38 -21.99 -11.18
N GLU A 100 17.66 -22.30 -9.91
CA GLU A 100 17.08 -23.47 -9.19
C GLU A 100 16.57 -23.11 -7.78
N ARG A 101 16.53 -21.83 -7.43
CA ARG A 101 16.20 -21.38 -6.07
C ARG A 101 15.47 -20.04 -6.11
N VAL A 102 14.69 -19.77 -5.07
CA VAL A 102 14.11 -18.46 -4.81
C VAL A 102 14.36 -18.06 -3.36
N ASP A 103 14.82 -16.82 -3.17
CA ASP A 103 14.98 -16.20 -1.85
C ASP A 103 13.86 -15.16 -1.69
N ILE A 104 13.03 -15.30 -0.67
CA ILE A 104 11.89 -14.42 -0.42
C ILE A 104 12.22 -13.48 0.74
N TYR A 105 11.98 -12.19 0.55
CA TYR A 105 12.26 -11.12 1.50
C TYR A 105 10.95 -10.52 2.03
N LYS A 106 10.98 -10.11 3.30
CA LYS A 106 9.88 -9.42 3.99
C LYS A 106 10.36 -8.16 4.69
N SER A 107 9.43 -7.27 5.03
CA SER A 107 9.74 -6.17 5.93
C SER A 107 10.12 -6.74 7.28
N ASN A 108 11.08 -6.12 7.95
CA ASN A 108 11.30 -6.33 9.37
C ASN A 108 10.58 -5.23 10.18
N LYS A 109 10.72 -5.29 11.50
CA LYS A 109 10.15 -4.32 12.45
C LYS A 109 10.69 -2.89 12.29
N ASP A 110 11.86 -2.75 11.67
CA ASP A 110 12.54 -1.47 11.42
C ASP A 110 12.29 -0.99 9.98
N TYR A 111 11.30 -1.59 9.30
CA TYR A 111 10.91 -1.29 7.92
C TYR A 111 12.07 -1.42 6.92
N GLN A 112 12.91 -2.44 7.12
CA GLN A 112 13.97 -2.86 6.20
C GLN A 112 13.60 -4.21 5.59
N ALA A 113 14.00 -4.44 4.34
CA ALA A 113 13.90 -5.77 3.76
C ALA A 113 14.87 -6.75 4.46
N ALA A 114 14.38 -7.92 4.81
CA ALA A 114 15.14 -9.00 5.41
C ALA A 114 14.76 -10.34 4.76
N LEU A 115 15.73 -11.24 4.62
CA LEU A 115 15.48 -12.58 4.11
C LEU A 115 14.48 -13.30 5.04
N ASN A 116 13.38 -13.76 4.47
CA ASN A 116 12.36 -14.57 5.15
C ASN A 116 12.71 -16.05 5.02
N GLU A 117 12.86 -16.52 3.79
CA GLU A 117 13.02 -17.94 3.47
C GLU A 117 13.81 -18.10 2.16
N SER A 118 14.52 -19.21 2.03
CA SER A 118 15.18 -19.62 0.79
C SER A 118 14.68 -21.01 0.43
N LEU A 119 14.14 -21.16 -0.78
CA LEU A 119 13.41 -22.35 -1.22
C LEU A 119 13.97 -22.86 -2.55
N PRO A 120 14.15 -24.18 -2.73
CA PRO A 120 14.45 -24.74 -4.04
C PRO A 120 13.23 -24.59 -4.96
N LEU A 121 13.48 -24.39 -6.26
CA LEU A 121 12.46 -24.50 -7.28
C LEU A 121 12.21 -25.98 -7.61
N SER A 122 10.96 -26.32 -7.93
CA SER A 122 10.59 -27.64 -8.43
C SER A 122 11.00 -27.87 -9.89
N PHE A 123 11.54 -26.85 -10.55
CA PHE A 123 12.03 -26.86 -11.92
C PHE A 123 13.15 -25.86 -12.10
N THR A 124 13.97 -26.07 -13.12
CA THR A 124 15.07 -25.17 -13.50
C THR A 124 14.58 -24.11 -14.46
N LEU A 125 15.03 -22.87 -14.28
CA LEU A 125 14.84 -21.81 -15.28
C LEU A 125 15.78 -22.04 -16.45
N ASN A 126 15.21 -22.22 -17.65
CA ASN A 126 15.96 -22.60 -18.85
C ASN A 126 15.94 -21.48 -19.88
N LYS A 127 17.04 -21.41 -20.64
CA LYS A 127 17.15 -20.56 -21.82
C LYS A 127 16.04 -20.89 -22.83
N ASP A 128 15.61 -19.85 -23.56
CA ASP A 128 14.60 -19.84 -24.60
C ASP A 128 13.15 -20.13 -24.14
N MET A 129 12.95 -20.40 -22.84
CA MET A 129 11.64 -20.62 -22.24
C MET A 129 10.96 -19.32 -21.81
N LEU A 130 9.61 -19.35 -21.78
CA LEU A 130 8.77 -18.24 -21.34
C LEU A 130 8.39 -18.41 -19.87
N TYR A 131 8.41 -17.29 -19.14
CA TYR A 131 8.02 -17.25 -17.74
C TYR A 131 7.07 -16.09 -17.46
N SER A 132 6.03 -16.38 -16.66
CA SER A 132 5.21 -15.39 -15.95
C SER A 132 5.67 -15.37 -14.50
N ILE A 133 6.13 -14.20 -14.04
CA ILE A 133 6.67 -14.03 -12.68
C ILE A 133 6.01 -12.84 -12.02
N GLY A 134 5.79 -12.93 -10.71
CA GLY A 134 5.08 -11.86 -10.03
C GLY A 134 4.69 -12.14 -8.60
N PHE A 135 3.79 -11.30 -8.11
CA PHE A 135 3.15 -11.45 -6.82
C PHE A 135 1.68 -11.04 -6.87
N ASP A 136 0.90 -11.64 -5.97
CA ASP A 136 -0.47 -11.24 -5.64
C ASP A 136 -0.51 -10.77 -4.19
N LYS A 137 -0.78 -9.48 -3.95
CA LYS A 137 -1.02 -8.95 -2.61
C LYS A 137 -2.52 -8.73 -2.42
N ARG A 138 -3.05 -9.33 -1.36
CA ARG A 138 -4.43 -9.23 -0.88
C ARG A 138 -4.44 -8.65 0.53
N GLU A 139 -5.64 -8.37 1.03
CA GLU A 139 -5.83 -7.87 2.39
C GLU A 139 -5.27 -8.82 3.48
N ASP A 140 -5.26 -10.14 3.27
CA ASP A 140 -4.87 -11.11 4.29
C ASP A 140 -3.70 -12.00 3.87
N SER A 141 -3.19 -11.81 2.65
CA SER A 141 -2.19 -12.71 2.08
C SER A 141 -1.32 -12.04 1.02
N VAL A 142 -0.12 -12.60 0.86
CA VAL A 142 0.80 -12.31 -0.24
C VAL A 142 1.23 -13.64 -0.86
N SER A 143 1.05 -13.79 -2.17
CA SER A 143 1.60 -14.91 -2.92
C SER A 143 2.70 -14.42 -3.86
N PHE A 144 3.83 -15.12 -3.92
CA PHE A 144 4.83 -14.98 -4.97
C PHE A 144 4.73 -16.16 -5.92
N PHE A 145 4.90 -15.93 -7.22
CA PHE A 145 4.78 -17.00 -8.22
C PHE A 145 5.82 -16.90 -9.35
N ILE A 146 6.23 -18.07 -9.83
CA ILE A 146 7.05 -18.25 -11.02
C ILE A 146 6.39 -19.36 -11.83
N ARG A 147 5.98 -19.06 -13.06
CA ARG A 147 5.26 -19.98 -13.94
C ARG A 147 6.03 -20.12 -15.23
N GLU A 148 6.41 -21.35 -15.59
CA GLU A 148 6.80 -21.67 -16.97
C GLU A 148 5.52 -21.72 -17.81
N ILE A 149 5.47 -20.97 -18.91
CA ILE A 149 4.26 -20.83 -19.73
C ILE A 149 4.53 -21.14 -21.20
N GLU A 150 3.48 -21.50 -21.92
CA GLU A 150 3.48 -21.55 -23.39
C GLU A 150 3.20 -20.19 -24.02
N ALA A 151 3.31 -20.09 -25.35
CA ALA A 151 3.06 -18.86 -26.09
C ALA A 151 1.59 -18.37 -25.97
N ASP A 152 0.65 -19.29 -25.72
CA ASP A 152 -0.76 -18.99 -25.45
C ASP A 152 -1.06 -18.73 -23.97
N LYS A 153 0.00 -18.64 -23.13
CA LYS A 153 -0.03 -18.41 -21.67
C LYS A 153 -0.56 -19.59 -20.83
N ASN A 154 -0.68 -20.78 -21.39
CA ASN A 154 -0.94 -21.98 -20.58
C ASN A 154 0.23 -22.25 -19.62
N VAL A 155 -0.07 -22.54 -18.35
CA VAL A 155 0.93 -22.81 -17.31
C VAL A 155 1.38 -24.26 -17.40
N LEU A 156 2.67 -24.48 -17.63
CA LEU A 156 3.30 -25.81 -17.69
C LEU A 156 3.81 -26.25 -16.31
N LYS A 157 4.45 -25.35 -15.58
CA LYS A 157 5.02 -25.59 -14.25
C LYS A 157 4.81 -24.35 -13.39
N GLU A 158 4.55 -24.54 -12.10
CA GLU A 158 4.36 -23.43 -11.16
C GLU A 158 5.17 -23.66 -9.88
N PHE A 159 5.89 -22.61 -9.48
CA PHE A 159 6.28 -22.37 -8.11
C PHE A 159 5.34 -21.28 -7.57
N LYS A 160 4.71 -21.54 -6.41
CA LYS A 160 3.90 -20.56 -5.71
C LYS A 160 4.12 -20.66 -4.21
N ARG A 161 4.40 -19.53 -3.56
CA ARG A 161 4.53 -19.43 -2.11
C ARG A 161 3.62 -18.36 -1.55
N THR A 162 2.72 -18.75 -0.65
CA THR A 162 1.73 -17.85 -0.04
C THR A 162 2.01 -17.67 1.44
N TYR A 163 1.99 -16.41 1.88
CA TYR A 163 2.10 -15.99 3.26
C TYR A 163 0.79 -15.38 3.71
N SER A 164 0.27 -15.83 4.86
CA SER A 164 -0.93 -15.28 5.48
C SER A 164 -0.58 -14.28 6.57
N ALA A 165 -1.39 -13.24 6.74
CA ALA A 165 -1.18 -12.20 7.74
C ALA A 165 -1.08 -12.72 9.17
N GLN A 166 -1.79 -13.82 9.47
CA GLN A 166 -1.80 -14.46 10.77
C GLN A 166 -0.47 -15.13 11.13
N LYS A 167 0.30 -15.57 10.12
CA LYS A 167 1.58 -16.28 10.30
C LYS A 167 2.78 -15.37 10.09
N ASP A 168 2.71 -14.52 9.06
CA ASP A 168 3.81 -13.65 8.63
C ASP A 168 3.32 -12.20 8.44
N PRO A 169 2.98 -11.51 9.54
CA PRO A 169 2.33 -10.20 9.47
C PRO A 169 3.17 -9.15 8.73
N TYR A 170 4.49 -9.19 8.88
CA TYR A 170 5.39 -8.27 8.20
C TYR A 170 5.57 -8.55 6.70
N GLN A 171 5.18 -9.73 6.20
CA GLN A 171 5.20 -10.00 4.77
C GLN A 171 4.18 -9.15 4.02
N LEU A 172 3.11 -8.69 4.68
CA LEU A 172 2.05 -7.90 4.05
C LEU A 172 2.36 -6.42 3.95
N LEU A 173 3.33 -5.91 4.71
CA LEU A 173 3.74 -4.51 4.70
C LEU A 173 4.60 -4.18 3.48
N MET A 174 4.38 -4.85 2.33
CA MET A 174 5.09 -4.63 1.07
C MET A 174 4.86 -3.20 0.58
N TRP A 175 5.47 -2.22 1.23
CA TRP A 175 5.45 -0.82 0.86
C TRP A 175 6.54 -0.57 -0.17
N GLY A 176 6.37 0.52 -0.90
CA GLY A 176 7.37 1.06 -1.80
C GLY A 176 6.96 0.87 -3.25
N LYS A 177 7.95 0.88 -4.13
CA LYS A 177 7.77 0.81 -5.57
C LYS A 177 7.70 -0.64 -6.03
N PRO A 178 6.64 -1.06 -6.75
CA PRO A 178 6.70 -2.27 -7.56
C PRO A 178 7.88 -2.21 -8.54
N PHE A 179 8.58 -3.34 -8.70
CA PHE A 179 9.76 -3.42 -9.56
C PHE A 179 9.96 -4.80 -10.17
N PHE A 180 10.76 -4.83 -11.24
CA PHE A 180 11.35 -6.02 -11.84
C PHE A 180 12.81 -5.74 -12.15
N ALA A 181 13.70 -6.70 -11.90
CA ALA A 181 15.13 -6.54 -12.15
C ALA A 181 15.72 -7.77 -12.83
N VAL A 182 16.65 -7.53 -13.74
CA VAL A 182 17.56 -8.53 -14.30
C VAL A 182 18.93 -8.24 -13.70
N ARG A 183 19.35 -9.02 -12.70
CA ARG A 183 20.63 -8.82 -11.99
C ARG A 183 21.80 -9.51 -12.67
N ARG A 184 21.54 -10.64 -13.33
CA ARG A 184 22.50 -11.40 -14.13
C ARG A 184 21.78 -12.12 -15.24
N GLY A 185 22.46 -12.25 -16.38
CA GLY A 185 21.91 -12.90 -17.57
C GLY A 185 21.11 -11.94 -18.42
N GLU A 186 20.35 -12.50 -19.36
CA GLU A 186 19.66 -11.76 -20.40
C GLU A 186 18.23 -12.27 -20.56
N VAL A 187 17.29 -11.34 -20.72
CA VAL A 187 15.89 -11.65 -21.01
C VAL A 187 15.38 -10.80 -22.16
N LYS A 188 14.37 -11.33 -22.86
CA LYS A 188 13.43 -10.54 -23.64
C LYS A 188 12.21 -10.27 -22.77
N LEU A 189 11.94 -8.99 -22.51
CA LEU A 189 10.77 -8.54 -21.76
C LEU A 189 9.59 -8.39 -22.73
N LEU A 190 8.53 -9.17 -22.50
CA LEU A 190 7.39 -9.28 -23.42
C LEU A 190 6.19 -8.46 -22.98
N ASP A 191 5.92 -8.41 -21.68
CA ASP A 191 4.81 -7.64 -21.11
C ASP A 191 5.01 -7.42 -19.60
N SER A 192 4.37 -6.38 -19.05
CA SER A 192 4.27 -6.20 -17.60
C SER A 192 3.08 -5.32 -17.23
N TRP A 193 2.39 -5.72 -16.17
CA TRP A 193 1.26 -4.98 -15.65
C TRP A 193 1.16 -5.12 -14.13
N ILE A 194 0.43 -4.16 -13.56
CA ILE A 194 -0.01 -4.13 -12.18
C ILE A 194 -1.53 -4.18 -12.21
N THR A 195 -2.14 -5.11 -11.48
CA THR A 195 -3.61 -5.17 -11.39
C THR A 195 -4.07 -4.91 -9.97
N ALA A 196 -5.27 -4.37 -9.84
CA ALA A 196 -6.00 -4.39 -8.59
C ALA A 196 -7.43 -4.87 -8.89
N PRO A 197 -8.08 -5.63 -7.99
CA PRO A 197 -9.37 -6.26 -8.28
C PRO A 197 -10.54 -5.28 -8.18
N PHE A 198 -10.32 -3.98 -8.40
CA PHE A 198 -11.34 -2.97 -8.21
C PHE A 198 -12.21 -2.83 -9.46
N HIS A 199 -13.53 -2.93 -9.28
CA HIS A 199 -14.53 -2.85 -10.33
C HIS A 199 -15.52 -1.74 -9.99
N ASN A 200 -15.48 -0.64 -10.77
CA ASN A 200 -16.29 0.56 -10.53
C ASN A 200 -16.32 0.99 -9.04
N PRO A 201 -15.15 1.20 -8.41
CA PRO A 201 -15.10 1.52 -7.00
C PRO A 201 -15.80 2.83 -6.70
N VAL A 202 -16.53 2.86 -5.58
CA VAL A 202 -17.30 4.03 -5.13
C VAL A 202 -16.62 4.77 -3.99
N LEU A 203 -15.67 4.11 -3.32
CA LEU A 203 -14.96 4.61 -2.16
C LEU A 203 -13.45 4.39 -2.32
N SER A 204 -12.67 5.42 -2.01
CA SER A 204 -11.25 5.26 -1.70
C SER A 204 -10.98 5.69 -0.26
N ILE A 205 -10.11 4.95 0.44
CA ILE A 205 -9.68 5.24 1.80
C ILE A 205 -8.16 5.38 1.76
N PHE A 206 -7.64 6.57 2.08
CA PHE A 206 -6.21 6.83 2.22
C PHE A 206 -5.91 7.15 3.68
N GLY A 207 -5.00 6.41 4.31
CA GLY A 207 -4.74 6.60 5.73
C GLY A 207 -3.42 6.05 6.26
N ASP A 208 -3.31 6.14 7.57
CA ASP A 208 -2.13 5.74 8.32
C ASP A 208 -2.25 4.30 8.88
N SER A 209 -1.61 4.02 10.02
CA SER A 209 -1.65 2.72 10.69
C SER A 209 -3.05 2.29 11.11
N PHE A 210 -4.00 3.20 11.29
CA PHE A 210 -5.39 2.90 11.65
C PHE A 210 -6.15 2.31 10.46
N VAL A 211 -5.78 2.70 9.24
CA VAL A 211 -6.32 2.09 8.02
C VAL A 211 -5.55 0.82 7.69
N GLU A 212 -4.24 0.78 7.89
CA GLU A 212 -3.41 -0.39 7.58
C GLU A 212 -3.67 -1.61 8.48
N GLY A 213 -3.86 -1.39 9.79
CA GLY A 213 -4.17 -2.46 10.73
C GLY A 213 -2.97 -3.30 11.20
N THR A 214 -1.73 -2.84 11.03
CA THR A 214 -0.51 -3.58 11.45
C THR A 214 -0.50 -3.96 12.92
N MET A 215 -1.05 -3.10 13.80
CA MET A 215 -1.07 -3.41 15.24
C MET A 215 -2.01 -4.58 15.58
N LEU A 216 -3.08 -4.80 14.81
CA LEU A 216 -3.91 -6.00 14.97
C LEU A 216 -3.07 -7.25 14.68
N LEU A 217 -2.35 -7.24 13.56
CA LEU A 217 -1.52 -8.35 13.13
C LEU A 217 -0.40 -8.69 14.13
N ILE A 218 0.28 -7.68 14.68
CA ILE A 218 1.32 -7.86 15.70
C ILE A 218 0.76 -8.49 16.97
N ASN A 219 -0.51 -8.24 17.29
CA ASN A 219 -1.22 -8.85 18.42
C ASN A 219 -1.89 -10.18 18.07
N GLY A 220 -1.61 -10.78 16.90
CA GLY A 220 -2.22 -12.03 16.46
C GLY A 220 -3.70 -11.92 16.11
N ILE A 221 -4.17 -10.71 15.82
CA ILE A 221 -5.56 -10.40 15.49
C ILE A 221 -5.68 -10.11 13.99
N ASP A 222 -6.72 -10.68 13.39
CA ASP A 222 -7.00 -10.53 11.97
C ASP A 222 -7.36 -9.07 11.58
N ARG A 223 -6.87 -8.59 10.43
CA ARG A 223 -7.18 -7.25 9.92
C ARG A 223 -8.65 -7.05 9.62
N LYS A 224 -9.46 -8.10 9.44
CA LYS A 224 -10.91 -7.97 9.24
C LYS A 224 -11.62 -7.16 10.33
N TYR A 225 -11.02 -7.04 11.51
CA TYR A 225 -11.55 -6.26 12.63
C TYR A 225 -11.19 -4.77 12.59
N ARG A 226 -10.37 -4.29 11.66
CA ARG A 226 -10.16 -2.86 11.46
C ARG A 226 -11.39 -2.23 10.81
N TRP A 227 -11.65 -0.96 11.09
CA TRP A 227 -12.87 -0.28 10.64
C TRP A 227 -12.98 -0.25 9.11
N SER A 228 -11.86 -0.11 8.39
CA SER A 228 -11.84 -0.09 6.92
C SER A 228 -12.23 -1.45 6.34
N SER A 229 -11.78 -2.57 6.91
CA SER A 229 -12.20 -3.92 6.48
C SER A 229 -13.68 -4.20 6.77
N MET A 230 -14.18 -3.76 7.94
CA MET A 230 -15.61 -3.89 8.24
C MET A 230 -16.45 -3.10 7.22
N LEU A 231 -16.01 -1.90 6.87
CA LEU A 231 -16.65 -1.08 5.84
C LEU A 231 -16.61 -1.72 4.45
N THR A 232 -15.45 -2.16 3.99
CA THR A 232 -15.32 -2.79 2.66
C THR A 232 -16.08 -4.11 2.58
N SER A 233 -16.24 -4.84 3.69
CA SER A 233 -17.02 -6.09 3.73
C SER A 233 -18.51 -5.87 3.43
N VAL A 234 -19.05 -4.71 3.80
CA VAL A 234 -20.45 -4.34 3.54
C VAL A 234 -20.63 -3.73 2.16
N LEU A 235 -19.66 -2.94 1.69
CA LEU A 235 -19.75 -2.28 0.38
C LEU A 235 -19.33 -3.16 -0.81
N GLY A 236 -18.60 -4.24 -0.55
CA GLY A 236 -17.88 -5.03 -1.56
C GLY A 236 -16.42 -4.60 -1.64
N LYS A 237 -15.49 -5.55 -1.50
CA LYS A 237 -14.04 -5.28 -1.50
C LYS A 237 -13.57 -4.72 -2.85
N GLU A 238 -14.11 -5.25 -3.94
CA GLU A 238 -13.91 -4.78 -5.31
C GLU A 238 -14.38 -3.34 -5.53
N ARG A 239 -15.18 -2.79 -4.62
CA ARG A 239 -15.75 -1.45 -4.75
C ARG A 239 -15.03 -0.40 -3.90
N CYS A 240 -13.99 -0.81 -3.18
CA CYS A 240 -13.30 0.03 -2.22
C CYS A 240 -11.79 -0.07 -2.40
N LEU A 241 -11.15 1.03 -2.80
CA LEU A 241 -9.69 1.13 -2.73
C LEU A 241 -9.28 1.46 -1.30
N VAL A 242 -8.41 0.64 -0.70
CA VAL A 242 -7.83 0.89 0.63
C VAL A 242 -6.33 1.07 0.49
N ASP A 243 -5.83 2.23 0.90
CA ASP A 243 -4.42 2.60 0.97
C ASP A 243 -4.11 2.98 2.41
N GLY A 244 -3.38 2.12 3.12
CA GLY A 244 -2.99 2.33 4.50
C GLY A 244 -1.50 2.11 4.66
N LYS A 245 -0.80 3.04 5.30
CA LYS A 245 0.63 2.89 5.59
C LYS A 245 0.96 3.40 6.98
N GLY A 246 1.53 2.55 7.81
CA GLY A 246 1.96 2.90 9.15
C GLY A 246 2.85 4.14 9.19
N GLY A 247 2.53 5.07 10.09
CA GLY A 247 3.29 6.33 10.26
C GLY A 247 3.06 7.38 9.17
N GLU A 248 2.15 7.14 8.21
CA GLU A 248 1.85 8.13 7.17
C GLU A 248 1.29 9.43 7.76
N MET A 249 1.66 10.55 7.14
CA MET A 249 1.22 11.88 7.54
C MET A 249 0.93 12.75 6.32
N MET A 250 0.08 13.75 6.52
CA MET A 250 -0.12 14.79 5.51
C MET A 250 1.21 15.50 5.24
N SER A 251 1.68 15.39 4.00
CA SER A 251 3.01 15.81 3.55
C SER A 251 3.05 15.99 2.03
N ASP A 252 4.10 16.61 1.51
CA ASP A 252 4.30 16.74 0.06
C ASP A 252 4.50 15.36 -0.61
N GLU A 253 5.21 14.46 0.07
CA GLU A 253 5.39 13.07 -0.37
C GLU A 253 4.05 12.35 -0.50
N PHE A 254 3.18 12.46 0.51
CA PHE A 254 1.83 11.93 0.45
C PHE A 254 1.04 12.53 -0.72
N ILE A 255 1.07 13.86 -0.91
CA ILE A 255 0.33 14.52 -2.00
C ILE A 255 0.79 14.04 -3.38
N ASN A 256 2.09 13.85 -3.58
CA ASN A 256 2.63 13.37 -4.85
C ASN A 256 2.20 11.93 -5.14
N ARG A 257 2.22 11.04 -4.13
CA ARG A 257 1.67 9.68 -4.26
C ARG A 257 0.16 9.71 -4.51
N PHE A 258 -0.57 10.45 -3.69
CA PHE A 258 -2.02 10.54 -3.71
C PHE A 258 -2.55 10.98 -5.07
N LYS A 259 -1.89 11.94 -5.75
CA LYS A 259 -2.26 12.35 -7.12
C LYS A 259 -2.28 11.16 -8.09
N ILE A 260 -1.31 10.26 -7.97
CA ILE A 260 -1.17 9.09 -8.85
C ILE A 260 -2.21 8.04 -8.48
N GLU A 261 -2.25 7.59 -7.23
CA GLU A 261 -3.17 6.54 -6.78
C GLU A 261 -4.65 6.93 -6.94
N ASN A 262 -4.99 8.19 -6.63
CA ASN A 262 -6.35 8.70 -6.79
C ASN A 262 -6.75 8.81 -8.28
N SER A 263 -5.79 9.07 -9.18
CA SER A 263 -6.08 9.19 -10.62
C SER A 263 -6.55 7.87 -11.25
N TRP A 264 -6.23 6.73 -10.64
CA TRP A 264 -6.59 5.42 -11.17
C TRP A 264 -8.10 5.19 -11.18
N TYR A 265 -8.82 5.66 -10.17
CA TYR A 265 -10.24 5.32 -10.03
C TYR A 265 -11.16 6.52 -9.86
N LYS A 266 -10.66 7.65 -9.34
CA LYS A 266 -11.44 8.87 -9.10
C LYS A 266 -12.81 8.57 -8.49
N THR A 267 -12.82 7.76 -7.43
CA THR A 267 -14.03 7.30 -6.73
C THR A 267 -14.86 8.48 -6.23
N LYS A 268 -16.18 8.32 -6.18
CA LYS A 268 -17.11 9.39 -5.79
C LYS A 268 -16.80 9.92 -4.39
N TYR A 269 -16.52 9.04 -3.43
CA TYR A 269 -16.17 9.39 -2.06
C TYR A 269 -14.71 9.04 -1.77
N VAL A 270 -13.97 9.97 -1.17
CA VAL A 270 -12.59 9.73 -0.73
C VAL A 270 -12.43 10.09 0.73
N ILE A 271 -12.17 9.09 1.54
CA ILE A 271 -11.86 9.23 2.96
C ILE A 271 -10.36 9.52 3.12
N LEU A 272 -10.04 10.67 3.70
CA LEU A 272 -8.68 11.10 4.06
C LEU A 272 -8.46 10.85 5.56
N ALA A 273 -8.08 9.62 5.89
CA ALA A 273 -7.86 9.10 7.23
C ALA A 273 -6.42 9.34 7.72
N LEU A 274 -5.98 10.60 7.68
CA LEU A 274 -4.64 11.04 8.09
C LEU A 274 -4.71 12.17 9.11
N GLY A 275 -3.68 12.29 9.93
CA GLY A 275 -3.51 13.39 10.89
C GLY A 275 -2.90 12.97 12.22
N THR A 276 -3.04 11.69 12.59
CA THR A 276 -2.48 11.11 13.82
C THR A 276 -0.97 11.33 13.96
N ASN A 277 -0.25 11.33 12.83
CA ASN A 277 1.20 11.50 12.77
C ASN A 277 1.65 12.96 12.51
N ASN A 278 0.70 13.91 12.41
CA ASN A 278 0.99 15.33 12.21
C ASN A 278 1.03 16.14 13.53
N TYR A 279 0.98 15.50 14.68
CA TYR A 279 0.89 16.15 16.00
C TYR A 279 2.02 17.18 16.30
N LEU A 280 3.19 17.08 15.66
CA LEU A 280 4.28 18.06 15.80
C LEU A 280 4.11 19.30 14.92
N ASP A 281 3.25 19.24 13.90
CA ASP A 281 3.12 20.27 12.88
C ASP A 281 1.68 20.30 12.31
N VAL A 282 0.80 20.93 13.10
CA VAL A 282 -0.62 21.10 12.76
C VAL A 282 -0.79 21.95 11.50
N GLU A 283 0.09 22.92 11.25
CA GLU A 283 0.02 23.76 10.06
C GLU A 283 0.40 22.99 8.79
N LYS A 284 1.38 22.10 8.87
CA LYS A 284 1.67 21.14 7.79
C LYS A 284 0.48 20.25 7.48
N TYR A 285 -0.24 19.76 8.51
CA TYR A 285 -1.47 19.02 8.32
C TYR A 285 -2.49 19.81 7.52
N LYS A 286 -2.84 21.02 7.99
CA LYS A 286 -3.84 21.89 7.33
C LYS A 286 -3.44 22.20 5.88
N LYS A 287 -2.19 22.60 5.65
CA LYS A 287 -1.65 22.92 4.32
C LYS A 287 -1.88 21.79 3.33
N TYR A 288 -1.40 20.59 3.65
CA TYR A 288 -1.50 19.47 2.71
C TYR A 288 -2.91 18.88 2.66
N MET A 289 -3.71 18.98 3.74
CA MET A 289 -5.11 18.57 3.70
C MET A 289 -5.93 19.44 2.75
N LEU A 290 -5.72 20.76 2.77
CA LEU A 290 -6.29 21.68 1.79
C LEU A 290 -5.89 21.35 0.35
N GLN A 291 -4.64 20.92 0.12
CA GLN A 291 -4.20 20.48 -1.20
C GLN A 291 -4.92 19.20 -1.65
N ALA A 292 -5.04 18.18 -0.79
CA ALA A 292 -5.77 16.95 -1.09
C ALA A 292 -7.26 17.24 -1.39
N ILE A 293 -7.90 18.09 -0.57
CA ILE A 293 -9.29 18.55 -0.77
C ILE A 293 -9.43 19.24 -2.13
N SER A 294 -8.50 20.12 -2.51
CA SER A 294 -8.51 20.82 -3.79
C SER A 294 -8.41 19.84 -4.97
N ILE A 295 -7.50 18.87 -4.90
CA ILE A 295 -7.37 17.81 -5.92
C ILE A 295 -8.68 17.06 -6.08
N LEU A 296 -9.31 16.64 -4.97
CA LEU A 296 -10.56 15.88 -4.98
C LEU A 296 -11.71 16.68 -5.59
N ARG A 297 -11.89 17.94 -5.17
CA ARG A 297 -12.93 18.82 -5.71
C ARG A 297 -12.75 19.08 -7.20
N ASN A 298 -11.51 19.30 -7.65
CA ASN A 298 -11.21 19.48 -9.08
C ASN A 298 -11.51 18.23 -9.91
N ASN A 299 -11.46 17.04 -9.31
CA ASN A 299 -11.85 15.78 -9.94
C ASN A 299 -13.35 15.46 -9.83
N GLY A 300 -14.16 16.33 -9.21
CA GLY A 300 -15.58 16.06 -8.95
C GLY A 300 -15.84 15.03 -7.84
N GLN A 301 -14.83 14.75 -7.01
CA GLN A 301 -14.91 13.79 -5.90
C GLN A 301 -15.32 14.50 -4.60
N ILE A 302 -15.93 13.74 -3.69
CA ILE A 302 -16.38 14.22 -2.38
C ILE A 302 -15.31 13.87 -1.34
N PRO A 303 -14.55 14.86 -0.82
CA PRO A 303 -13.63 14.62 0.28
C PRO A 303 -14.42 14.35 1.57
N VAL A 304 -13.98 13.34 2.32
CA VAL A 304 -14.45 13.03 3.67
C VAL A 304 -13.26 13.02 4.61
N LEU A 305 -13.28 13.87 5.63
CA LEU A 305 -12.20 13.99 6.63
C LEU A 305 -12.47 13.10 7.85
N LEU A 306 -11.44 12.79 8.63
CA LEU A 306 -11.59 12.13 9.92
C LEU A 306 -11.03 13.00 11.03
N THR A 307 -11.76 13.12 12.15
CA THR A 307 -11.17 13.63 13.40
C THR A 307 -10.10 12.65 13.89
N VAL A 308 -9.05 13.17 14.52
CA VAL A 308 -7.92 12.41 15.05
C VAL A 308 -8.14 12.08 16.52
N THR A 309 -7.65 10.93 16.96
CA THR A 309 -7.84 10.41 18.32
C THR A 309 -6.71 10.83 19.25
N PRO A 310 -6.93 10.93 20.57
CA PRO A 310 -5.86 11.22 21.52
C PRO A 310 -4.79 10.12 21.55
N ARG A 311 -3.56 10.46 21.95
CA ARG A 311 -2.47 9.52 22.15
C ARG A 311 -1.96 9.61 23.57
N LYS A 312 -1.75 8.47 24.23
CA LYS A 312 -1.28 8.44 25.62
C LYS A 312 0.12 9.03 25.80
N ASP A 313 0.93 9.00 24.73
CA ASP A 313 2.32 9.49 24.73
C ASP A 313 2.47 10.97 24.31
N ARG A 314 1.37 11.70 24.09
CA ARG A 314 1.39 13.07 23.54
C ARG A 314 0.41 14.00 24.25
N ASP A 315 0.70 15.30 24.16
CA ASP A 315 -0.23 16.35 24.54
C ASP A 315 -1.49 16.30 23.67
N TYR A 316 -2.63 16.60 24.29
CA TYR A 316 -3.93 16.61 23.61
C TYR A 316 -4.14 17.84 22.72
N GLU A 317 -3.43 18.95 22.98
CA GLU A 317 -3.69 20.22 22.30
C GLU A 317 -3.57 20.15 20.76
N PRO A 318 -2.54 19.50 20.16
CA PRO A 318 -2.50 19.33 18.69
C PRO A 318 -3.69 18.55 18.13
N VAL A 319 -4.19 17.54 18.85
CA VAL A 319 -5.38 16.77 18.47
C VAL A 319 -6.61 17.67 18.47
N LYS A 320 -6.78 18.47 19.54
CA LYS A 320 -7.86 19.45 19.64
C LYS A 320 -7.83 20.45 18.47
N LEU A 321 -6.67 21.03 18.17
CA LEU A 321 -6.52 22.01 17.08
C LEU A 321 -6.83 21.42 15.70
N ILE A 322 -6.45 20.16 15.44
CA ILE A 322 -6.79 19.45 14.20
C ILE A 322 -8.31 19.22 14.13
N ASN A 323 -8.91 18.71 15.20
CA ASN A 323 -10.33 18.37 15.24
C ASN A 323 -11.23 19.61 15.13
N ASP A 324 -10.90 20.69 15.84
CA ASP A 324 -11.61 21.97 15.74
C ASP A 324 -11.55 22.51 14.31
N TRP A 325 -10.39 22.41 13.66
CA TRP A 325 -10.24 22.81 12.27
C TRP A 325 -11.11 21.96 11.34
N ILE A 326 -11.06 20.62 11.43
CA ILE A 326 -11.90 19.72 10.61
C ILE A 326 -13.38 20.08 10.75
N LYS A 327 -13.86 20.24 11.99
CA LYS A 327 -15.27 20.56 12.29
C LYS A 327 -15.68 21.92 11.74
N SER A 328 -14.74 22.86 11.58
CA SER A 328 -14.99 24.19 11.01
C SER A 328 -15.04 24.22 9.46
N MET A 329 -14.53 23.19 8.77
CA MET A 329 -14.24 23.26 7.33
C MET A 329 -15.47 23.22 6.40
N ASN A 330 -16.69 23.08 6.93
CA ASN A 330 -17.91 22.80 6.14
C ASN A 330 -17.67 21.73 5.06
N ILE A 331 -16.94 20.68 5.44
CA ILE A 331 -16.64 19.49 4.65
C ILE A 331 -17.16 18.30 5.44
N LYS A 332 -17.62 17.27 4.73
CA LYS A 332 -18.05 16.03 5.35
C LYS A 332 -16.93 15.43 6.18
N TYR A 333 -17.23 14.98 7.39
CA TYR A 333 -16.25 14.31 8.24
C TYR A 333 -16.89 13.17 9.03
N ILE A 334 -16.05 12.25 9.48
CA ILE A 334 -16.40 11.17 10.42
C ILE A 334 -15.72 11.48 11.75
N ASP A 335 -16.49 11.53 12.84
CA ASP A 335 -15.98 11.88 14.16
C ASP A 335 -15.38 10.67 14.90
N MET A 336 -14.25 10.15 14.39
CA MET A 336 -13.55 9.03 15.03
C MET A 336 -13.09 9.33 16.46
N HIS A 337 -12.86 10.61 16.78
CA HIS A 337 -12.59 11.08 18.13
C HIS A 337 -13.79 10.79 19.05
N GLU A 338 -15.00 11.26 18.70
CA GLU A 338 -16.24 11.00 19.45
C GLU A 338 -16.47 9.49 19.65
N ALA A 339 -16.21 8.70 18.61
CA ALA A 339 -16.41 7.25 18.62
C ALA A 339 -15.66 6.54 19.74
N VAL A 340 -14.48 7.04 20.11
CA VAL A 340 -13.55 6.30 20.97
C VAL A 340 -13.20 6.99 22.29
N THR A 341 -13.53 8.26 22.46
CA THR A 341 -13.26 8.97 23.71
C THR A 341 -14.39 8.86 24.73
N LYS A 342 -14.06 9.07 26.00
CA LYS A 342 -15.04 9.15 27.09
C LYS A 342 -15.92 10.38 26.90
N GLU A 343 -17.21 10.27 27.17
CA GLU A 343 -18.20 11.35 26.99
C GLU A 343 -17.81 12.63 27.76
N ASN A 344 -17.28 12.47 28.97
CA ASN A 344 -16.89 13.58 29.85
C ASN A 344 -15.38 13.88 29.87
N ASP A 345 -14.58 13.17 29.08
CA ASP A 345 -13.13 13.41 28.98
C ASP A 345 -12.63 13.14 27.55
N PRO A 346 -12.57 14.17 26.69
CA PRO A 346 -12.15 14.03 25.29
C PRO A 346 -10.65 13.74 25.15
N THR A 347 -9.88 13.76 26.24
CA THR A 347 -8.45 13.44 26.25
C THR A 347 -8.20 11.94 26.42
N GLN A 348 -9.21 11.18 26.86
CA GLN A 348 -9.08 9.77 27.18
C GLN A 348 -9.93 8.87 26.28
N TRP A 349 -9.32 7.77 25.87
CA TRP A 349 -10.03 6.65 25.26
C TRP A 349 -10.96 5.98 26.26
N ARG A 350 -12.06 5.42 25.76
CA ARG A 350 -12.93 4.50 26.51
C ARG A 350 -12.13 3.24 26.90
N ASP A 351 -12.49 2.67 28.03
CA ASP A 351 -11.79 1.51 28.57
C ASP A 351 -11.90 0.33 27.59
N GLY A 352 -10.75 -0.32 27.32
CA GLY A 352 -10.66 -1.46 26.40
C GLY A 352 -10.66 -1.09 24.91
N TYR A 353 -10.67 0.19 24.53
CA TYR A 353 -10.67 0.62 23.11
C TYR A 353 -9.26 0.87 22.56
N LEU A 354 -8.24 0.95 23.41
CA LEU A 354 -6.86 1.29 23.06
C LEU A 354 -5.91 0.14 23.42
N PHE A 355 -5.01 -0.22 22.51
CA PHE A 355 -3.93 -1.16 22.82
C PHE A 355 -2.93 -0.58 23.82
N TYR A 356 -2.08 -1.45 24.36
CA TYR A 356 -1.07 -1.09 25.38
C TYR A 356 -0.04 -0.06 24.88
N ASP A 357 0.12 0.08 23.56
CA ASP A 357 1.03 1.06 22.95
C ASP A 357 0.55 2.52 23.11
N GLY A 358 -0.70 2.72 23.55
CA GLY A 358 -1.26 4.04 23.80
C GLY A 358 -1.63 4.80 22.52
N ILE A 359 -1.66 4.15 21.36
CA ILE A 359 -1.90 4.76 20.05
C ILE A 359 -3.01 4.04 19.30
N HIS A 360 -2.93 2.71 19.15
CA HIS A 360 -3.77 2.01 18.16
C HIS A 360 -5.06 1.42 18.78
N PRO A 361 -6.18 1.40 18.05
CA PRO A 361 -7.42 0.84 18.55
C PRO A 361 -7.35 -0.68 18.71
N THR A 362 -8.01 -1.20 19.75
CA THR A 362 -8.35 -2.63 19.85
C THR A 362 -9.49 -2.97 18.87
N PRO A 363 -9.87 -4.25 18.70
CA PRO A 363 -11.08 -4.60 17.94
C PRO A 363 -12.35 -3.87 18.41
N ASN A 364 -12.50 -3.61 19.71
CA ASN A 364 -13.63 -2.83 20.24
C ASN A 364 -13.55 -1.37 19.81
N GLY A 365 -12.36 -0.77 19.85
CA GLY A 365 -12.15 0.60 19.35
C GLY A 365 -12.44 0.72 17.85
N TYR A 366 -11.96 -0.24 17.05
CA TYR A 366 -12.26 -0.28 15.62
C TYR A 366 -13.74 -0.51 15.31
N LYS A 367 -14.43 -1.32 16.11
CA LYS A 367 -15.88 -1.51 15.97
C LYS A 367 -16.63 -0.20 16.19
N ALA A 368 -16.28 0.55 17.24
CA ALA A 368 -16.88 1.86 17.50
C ALA A 368 -16.60 2.86 16.38
N MET A 369 -15.36 2.87 15.85
CA MET A 369 -15.02 3.67 14.67
C MET A 369 -15.88 3.32 13.45
N TYR A 370 -16.06 2.03 13.17
CA TYR A 370 -16.94 1.58 12.08
C TYR A 370 -18.40 2.00 12.30
N GLU A 371 -18.93 1.84 13.50
CA GLU A 371 -20.29 2.31 13.84
C GLU A 371 -20.44 3.82 13.64
N GLN A 372 -19.39 4.60 13.91
CA GLN A 372 -19.37 6.03 13.61
C GLN A 372 -19.36 6.33 12.10
N VAL A 373 -18.68 5.52 11.27
CA VAL A 373 -18.78 5.65 9.81
C VAL A 373 -20.23 5.48 9.34
N LEU A 374 -20.96 4.50 9.90
CA LEU A 374 -22.36 4.28 9.57
C LEU A 374 -23.25 5.48 9.92
N LYS A 375 -22.94 6.15 11.03
CA LYS A 375 -23.66 7.34 11.51
C LYS A 375 -23.36 8.59 10.66
N ASP A 376 -22.10 8.84 10.36
CA ASP A 376 -21.66 10.12 9.77
C ASP A 376 -21.61 10.11 8.24
N LEU A 377 -21.58 8.92 7.63
CA LEU A 377 -21.52 8.72 6.18
C LEU A 377 -22.55 7.68 5.69
N PRO A 378 -23.85 7.77 6.03
CA PRO A 378 -24.84 6.75 5.67
C PRO A 378 -25.11 6.69 4.15
N GLU A 379 -24.82 7.74 3.39
CA GLU A 379 -25.15 7.81 1.97
C GLU A 379 -24.32 6.87 1.07
N ILE A 380 -23.15 6.40 1.52
CA ILE A 380 -22.34 5.46 0.73
C ILE A 380 -22.99 4.07 0.63
N PHE A 381 -23.99 3.79 1.48
CA PHE A 381 -24.71 2.53 1.54
C PHE A 381 -26.01 2.52 0.72
N LYS A 382 -26.40 3.63 0.07
CA LYS A 382 -27.67 3.71 -0.69
C LYS A 382 -27.62 2.89 -1.99
N GLU A 383 -28.75 2.24 -2.33
CA GLU A 383 -28.91 1.24 -3.40
C GLU A 383 -28.54 1.71 -4.82
N ASP A 384 -28.58 3.01 -5.12
CA ASP A 384 -28.16 3.55 -6.43
C ASP A 384 -26.66 3.31 -6.72
N HIS A 385 -25.90 2.92 -5.70
CA HIS A 385 -24.53 2.47 -5.85
C HIS A 385 -24.43 0.94 -6.02
N LEU A 386 -25.41 0.14 -5.60
CA LEU A 386 -25.39 -1.33 -5.67
C LEU A 386 -26.00 -1.88 -6.97
N SER A 387 -26.77 -1.09 -7.71
CA SER A 387 -27.57 -1.52 -8.88
C SER A 387 -26.88 -1.41 -10.25
N MET A 388 -25.67 -0.84 -10.35
CA MET A 388 -24.95 -0.71 -11.64
C MET A 388 -24.27 -2.00 -12.13
N SER A 389 -24.38 -3.12 -11.41
CA SER A 389 -23.69 -4.38 -11.72
C SER A 389 -24.39 -5.29 -12.73
N TYR A 390 -25.60 -4.95 -13.22
CA TYR A 390 -26.40 -5.87 -14.04
C TYR A 390 -26.89 -5.34 -15.40
N GLN A 391 -26.44 -4.17 -15.87
CA GLN A 391 -26.95 -3.63 -17.15
C GLN A 391 -25.96 -3.56 -18.30
N ASN A 392 -24.71 -3.99 -18.15
CA ASN A 392 -23.79 -4.15 -19.27
C ASN A 392 -23.06 -5.50 -19.18
N SER A 393 -23.78 -6.59 -19.44
CA SER A 393 -23.22 -7.89 -19.83
C SER A 393 -23.24 -8.03 -21.34
#